data_AF-A0A1I2W0T6-F1
#
_entry.id   AF-A0A1I2W0T6-F1
#
_cell.length_a   1.000
_cell.length_b   1.000
_cell.length_c   1.000
_cell.angle_alpha   90.00
_cell.angle_beta   90.00
_cell.angle_gamma   90.00
#
_symmetry.space_group_name_H-M   'P 1'
#
loop_
_entity.id
_entity.type
_entity.pdbx_description
1 polymer ?
#
loop_
_entity_poly.entity_id
_entity_poly.type
_entity_poly.pdbx_seq_one_letter_code
_entity_poly.pdbx_strand_id
1 'polypeptide(L)'
;MKHLLALFKNKYFLAVIIFAVWMLFFDRNDMVSQYGYSSQVNKLQQEKGFYLTQIAAVKKDLTELDSNLNSIEKFAREKYFMKKDNEDVFIVIKSSKKEN
;
A
#
# COMPACT_ATOMS: atom_id res chain seq x y z
N MET A 1 41.40 34.23 10.82
CA MET A 1 40.50 34.12 12.00
C MET A 1 39.90 35.45 12.50
N LYS A 2 40.54 36.63 12.34
CA LYS A 2 39.99 37.92 12.81
C LYS A 2 38.79 38.44 11.98
N HIS A 3 38.75 38.16 10.68
CA HIS A 3 37.65 38.59 9.79
C HIS A 3 36.35 37.80 10.00
N LEU A 4 36.44 36.53 10.37
CA LEU A 4 35.28 35.68 10.65
C LEU A 4 34.53 36.15 11.91
N LEU A 5 35.27 36.52 12.97
CA LEU A 5 34.71 37.11 14.19
C LEU A 5 34.08 38.50 13.96
N ALA A 6 34.55 39.26 12.97
CA ALA A 6 33.96 40.56 12.62
C ALA A 6 32.59 40.43 11.94
N LEU A 7 32.37 39.36 11.15
CA LEU A 7 31.07 39.07 10.54
C LEU A 7 30.01 38.73 11.61
N PHE A 8 30.39 37.97 12.64
CA PHE A 8 29.50 37.66 13.78
C PHE A 8 29.20 38.84 14.71
N LYS A 9 29.94 39.96 14.61
CA LYS A 9 29.62 41.20 15.34
C LYS A 9 28.52 42.03 14.67
N ASN A 10 28.19 41.76 13.41
CA ASN A 10 27.12 42.47 12.72
C ASN A 10 25.76 41.87 13.10
N LYS A 11 24.96 42.63 13.87
CA LYS A 11 23.61 42.25 14.30
C LYS A 11 22.68 41.86 13.14
N TYR A 12 22.85 42.46 11.96
CA TYR A 12 22.04 42.13 10.78
C TYR A 12 22.44 40.78 10.18
N PHE A 13 23.72 40.45 10.16
CA PHE A 13 24.21 39.16 9.68
C PHE A 13 23.73 38.02 10.60
N LEU A 14 23.79 38.22 11.92
CA LEU A 14 23.29 37.25 12.88
C LEU A 14 21.77 37.07 12.76
N ALA A 15 21.01 38.16 12.57
CA ALA A 15 19.57 38.09 12.35
C ALA A 15 19.22 37.30 11.07
N VAL A 16 19.96 37.51 9.98
CA VAL A 16 19.77 36.76 8.73
C VAL A 16 20.12 35.28 8.90
N ILE A 17 21.19 34.94 9.63
CA ILE A 17 21.53 33.54 9.92
C ILE A 17 20.43 32.88 10.76
N ILE A 18 19.96 33.55 11.82
CA ILE A 18 18.89 33.02 12.67
C ILE A 18 17.61 32.82 11.85
N PHE A 19 17.27 33.80 11.00
CA PHE A 19 16.13 33.70 10.10
C PHE A 19 16.28 32.56 9.09
N ALA A 20 17.46 32.39 8.49
CA ALA A 20 17.74 31.30 7.56
C ALA A 20 17.67 29.93 8.26
N VAL A 21 18.23 29.79 9.46
CA VAL A 21 18.11 28.57 10.27
C VAL A 21 16.63 28.34 10.64
N TRP A 22 15.87 29.38 10.98
CA TRP A 22 14.44 29.25 11.26
C TRP A 22 13.67 28.73 10.04
N MET A 23 13.89 29.32 8.87
CA MET A 23 13.27 28.91 7.61
C MET A 23 13.68 27.49 7.17
N LEU A 24 14.90 27.04 7.51
CA LEU A 24 15.38 25.71 7.11
C LEU A 24 14.94 24.58 8.04
N PHE A 25 14.77 24.86 9.34
CA PHE A 25 14.49 23.83 10.35
C PHE A 25 13.08 23.86 10.94
N PHE A 26 12.43 25.02 10.97
CA PHE A 26 11.10 25.18 11.60
C PHE A 26 9.98 25.46 10.58
N ASP A 27 10.31 25.63 9.30
CA ASP A 27 9.30 25.77 8.24
C ASP A 27 8.72 24.40 7.85
N ARG A 28 7.49 24.40 7.32
CA ARG A 28 6.71 23.18 6.99
C ARG A 28 7.32 22.32 5.86
N ASN A 29 8.33 22.85 5.17
CA ASN A 29 9.06 22.15 4.12
C ASN A 29 10.38 21.58 4.67
N ASP A 30 10.34 21.06 5.90
CA ASP A 30 11.47 20.36 6.49
C ASP A 30 11.76 19.06 5.70
N MET A 31 13.03 18.66 5.69
CA MET A 31 13.46 17.49 4.92
C MET A 31 12.80 16.18 5.37
N VAL A 32 12.36 16.10 6.63
CA VAL A 32 11.71 14.91 7.18
C VAL A 32 10.30 14.77 6.61
N SER A 33 9.55 15.86 6.57
CA SER A 33 8.23 15.92 5.92
C SER A 33 8.33 15.54 4.44
N GLN A 34 9.32 16.06 3.71
CA GLN A 34 9.50 15.74 2.29
C GLN A 34 9.83 14.26 2.06
N TYR A 35 10.65 13.65 2.92
CA TYR A 35 10.90 12.22 2.88
C TYR A 35 9.62 11.41 3.17
N GLY A 36 8.84 11.84 4.18
CA GLY A 36 7.55 11.24 4.51
C GLY A 36 6.55 11.30 3.36
N TYR A 37 6.47 12.41 2.62
CA TYR A 37 5.62 12.54 1.44
C TYR A 37 6.07 11.61 0.31
N SER A 38 7.38 11.50 0.05
CA SER A 38 7.90 10.57 -0.97
C SER A 38 7.56 9.11 -0.65
N SER A 39 7.71 8.72 0.63
CA SER A 39 7.32 7.38 1.09
C SER A 39 5.82 7.12 0.90
N GLN A 40 4.96 8.09 1.25
CA GLN A 40 3.52 8.00 1.04
C GLN A 40 3.15 7.85 -0.44
N VAL A 41 3.79 8.61 -1.33
CA VAL A 41 3.58 8.49 -2.78
C VAL A 41 3.93 7.09 -3.27
N ASN A 42 5.07 6.55 -2.86
CA ASN A 42 5.48 5.20 -3.23
C ASN A 42 4.50 4.14 -2.72
N LYS A 43 4.01 4.29 -1.48
CA LYS A 43 3.01 3.40 -0.90
C LYS A 43 1.70 3.43 -1.68
N LEU A 44 1.18 4.62 -2.00
CA LEU A 44 -0.04 4.79 -2.79
C LEU A 44 0.09 4.20 -4.20
N GLN A 45 1.28 4.32 -4.82
CA GLN A 45 1.54 3.71 -6.12
C GLN A 45 1.54 2.18 -6.05
N GLN A 46 2.13 1.60 -5.01
CA GLN A 46 2.10 0.14 -4.78
C GLN A 46 0.68 -0.36 -4.55
N GLU A 47 -0.09 0.33 -3.69
CA GLU A 47 -1.51 0.01 -3.44
C GLU A 47 -2.32 0.07 -4.73
N LYS A 48 -2.14 1.14 -5.53
CA LYS A 48 -2.77 1.26 -6.84
C LYS A 48 -2.44 0.08 -7.75
N GLY A 49 -1.16 -0.31 -7.83
CA GLY A 49 -0.72 -1.45 -8.63
C GLY A 49 -1.40 -2.74 -8.19
N PHE A 50 -1.40 -3.02 -6.89
CA PHE A 50 -2.06 -4.17 -6.29
C PHE A 50 -3.56 -4.24 -6.64
N TYR A 51 -4.30 -3.15 -6.45
CA TYR A 51 -5.74 -3.14 -6.74
C TYR A 51 -6.03 -3.28 -8.23
N LEU A 52 -5.21 -2.72 -9.11
CA LEU A 52 -5.37 -2.92 -10.56
C LEU A 52 -5.20 -4.40 -10.95
N THR A 53 -4.23 -5.10 -10.37
CA THR A 53 -4.06 -6.54 -10.57
C THR A 53 -5.26 -7.33 -10.06
N GLN A 54 -5.75 -7.01 -8.85
CA GLN A 54 -6.93 -7.67 -8.27
C GLN A 54 -8.19 -7.45 -9.13
N ILE A 55 -8.40 -6.22 -9.63
CA ILE A 55 -9.52 -5.91 -10.51
C ILE A 55 -9.42 -6.69 -11.82
N ALA A 56 -8.21 -6.82 -12.40
CA ALA A 56 -8.02 -7.59 -13.61
C ALA A 56 -8.33 -9.08 -13.40
N ALA A 57 -7.89 -9.66 -12.27
CA ALA A 57 -8.21 -11.04 -11.90
C ALA A 57 -9.72 -11.24 -11.71
N VAL A 58 -10.38 -10.38 -10.92
CA VAL A 58 -11.83 -10.46 -10.70
C VAL A 58 -12.62 -10.28 -11.99
N LYS A 59 -12.20 -9.38 -12.88
CA LYS A 59 -12.85 -9.22 -14.19
C LYS A 59 -12.72 -10.48 -15.04
N LYS A 60 -11.55 -11.13 -15.03
CA LYS A 60 -11.35 -12.40 -15.72
C LYS A 60 -12.28 -13.48 -15.15
N ASP A 61 -12.32 -13.62 -13.83
CA ASP A 61 -13.20 -14.58 -13.16
C ASP A 61 -14.67 -14.31 -13.55
N LEU A 62 -15.11 -13.04 -13.51
CA LEU A 62 -16.47 -12.66 -13.93
C LEU A 62 -16.76 -13.03 -15.38
N THR A 63 -15.83 -12.80 -16.32
CA THR A 63 -16.04 -13.20 -17.72
C THR A 63 -16.13 -14.71 -17.90
N GLU A 64 -15.39 -15.49 -17.10
CA GLU A 64 -15.50 -16.94 -17.10
C GLU A 64 -16.85 -17.41 -16.53
N LEU A 65 -17.37 -16.74 -15.49
CA LEU A 65 -18.71 -16.99 -14.95
C LEU A 65 -19.82 -16.66 -15.96
N ASP A 66 -19.77 -15.49 -16.58
CA ASP A 66 -20.84 -15.00 -17.47
C ASP A 66 -20.95 -15.80 -18.79
N SER A 67 -19.89 -16.55 -19.13
CA SER A 67 -19.82 -17.31 -20.38
C SER A 67 -20.69 -18.57 -20.42
N ASN A 68 -20.99 -19.22 -19.28
CA ASN A 68 -21.72 -20.49 -19.25
C ASN A 68 -22.34 -20.81 -17.88
N LEU A 69 -23.61 -21.23 -17.86
CA LEU A 69 -24.34 -21.69 -16.66
C LEU A 69 -23.61 -22.82 -15.90
N ASN A 70 -22.98 -23.75 -16.61
CA ASN A 70 -22.19 -24.83 -16.00
C ASN A 70 -20.94 -24.31 -15.29
N SER A 71 -20.33 -23.24 -15.78
CA SER A 71 -19.17 -22.59 -15.15
C SER A 71 -19.57 -21.91 -13.83
N ILE A 72 -20.75 -21.29 -13.80
CA ILE A 72 -21.32 -20.66 -12.60
C ILE A 72 -21.59 -21.70 -11.52
N GLU A 73 -22.26 -22.82 -11.86
CA GLU A 73 -22.55 -23.88 -10.90
C GLU A 73 -21.26 -24.50 -10.35
N LYS A 74 -20.26 -24.74 -11.21
CA LYS A 74 -18.95 -25.25 -10.79
C LYS A 74 -18.24 -24.28 -9.84
N PHE A 75 -18.21 -22.99 -10.15
CA PHE A 75 -17.57 -21.98 -9.30
C PHE A 75 -18.27 -21.85 -7.95
N ALA A 76 -19.60 -21.83 -7.93
CA ALA A 76 -20.38 -21.78 -6.68
C ALA A 76 -20.11 -22.99 -5.78
N ARG A 77 -19.95 -24.18 -6.37
CA ARG A 77 -19.66 -25.43 -5.65
C ARG A 77 -18.21 -25.51 -5.15
N GLU A 78 -17.23 -25.14 -5.97
CA GLU A 78 -15.80 -25.25 -5.62
C GLU A 78 -15.34 -24.12 -4.68
N LYS A 79 -15.82 -22.89 -4.90
CA LYS A 79 -15.36 -21.71 -4.15
C LYS A 79 -16.17 -21.45 -2.89
N TYR A 80 -17.50 -21.62 -2.98
CA TYR A 80 -18.43 -21.27 -1.91
C TYR A 80 -19.13 -22.48 -1.29
N PHE A 81 -18.82 -23.70 -1.75
CA PHE A 81 -19.43 -24.95 -1.25
C PHE A 81 -20.97 -24.93 -1.27
N MET A 82 -21.54 -24.22 -2.25
CA MET A 82 -22.99 -24.16 -2.41
C MET A 82 -23.55 -25.54 -2.77
N LYS A 83 -24.71 -25.88 -2.21
CA LYS A 83 -25.43 -27.13 -2.45
C LYS A 83 -26.91 -26.87 -2.70
N LYS A 84 -27.57 -27.79 -3.40
CA LYS A 84 -29.05 -27.78 -3.52
C LYS A 84 -29.65 -28.42 -2.26
N ASP A 85 -30.89 -28.10 -1.94
CA ASP A 85 -31.56 -28.61 -0.73
C ASP A 85 -31.68 -30.15 -0.71
N ASN A 86 -31.64 -30.78 -1.87
CA ASN A 86 -31.71 -32.24 -2.05
C ASN A 86 -30.33 -32.90 -2.24
N GLU A 87 -29.23 -32.22 -1.88
CA GLU A 87 -27.86 -32.72 -2.09
C GLU A 87 -27.01 -32.59 -0.82
N ASP A 88 -26.14 -33.59 -0.61
CA ASP A 88 -25.12 -33.60 0.44
C ASP A 88 -23.72 -33.51 -0.17
N VAL A 89 -22.95 -32.52 0.27
CA VAL A 89 -21.60 -32.24 -0.21
C VAL A 89 -20.57 -32.74 0.81
N PHE A 90 -19.67 -33.60 0.37
CA PHE A 90 -18.60 -34.16 1.20
C PHE A 90 -17.24 -33.57 0.79
N ILE A 91 -16.51 -33.00 1.75
CA ILE A 91 -15.13 -32.53 1.55
C ILE A 91 -14.18 -33.64 2.03
N VAL A 92 -13.51 -34.30 1.09
CA VAL A 92 -12.52 -35.34 1.42
C VAL A 92 -11.18 -34.69 1.73
N ILE A 93 -10.93 -34.46 3.01
CA ILE A 93 -9.62 -34.02 3.49
C ILE A 93 -8.75 -35.27 3.58
N LYS A 94 -7.66 -35.32 2.81
CA LYS A 94 -6.67 -36.38 2.93
C LYS A 94 -6.02 -36.21 4.31
N SER A 95 -6.45 -37.01 5.29
CA SER A 95 -5.82 -37.05 6.61
C SER A 95 -4.37 -37.50 6.40
N SER A 96 -3.43 -36.58 6.52
CA SER A 96 -2.05 -36.97 6.75
C SER A 96 -2.08 -37.80 8.03
N LYS A 97 -1.74 -39.08 7.87
CA LYS A 97 -1.58 -40.04 8.93
C LYS A 97 -0.76 -39.35 10.04
N LYS A 98 -1.36 -39.13 11.21
CA LYS A 98 -0.59 -38.84 12.41
C LYS A 98 0.19 -40.12 12.70
N GLU A 99 1.43 -40.17 12.24
CA GLU A 99 2.39 -41.15 12.72
C GLU A 99 2.77 -40.72 14.14
N ASN A 100 2.54 -41.65 15.08
CA ASN A 100 2.99 -41.56 16.47
C ASN A 100 4.50 -41.77 16.53
#